data_AF-A0A7Y9GK70-F1
#
_entry.id   AF-A0A7Y9GK70-F1
#
_cell.length_a   1.000
_cell.length_b   1.000
_cell.length_c   1.000
_cell.angle_alpha   90.00
_cell.angle_beta   90.00
_cell.angle_gamma   90.00
#
_symmetry.space_group_name_H-M   'P 1'
#
loop_
_entity.id
_entity.type
_entity.pdbx_description
1 polymer ?
#
loop_
_entity_poly.entity_id
_entity_poly.type
_entity_poly.pdbx_seq_one_letter_code
_entity_poly.pdbx_strand_id
1 'polypeptide(L)'
;MGVLIDEPVDVFCRQARRRSDEHRQAMAVAVERDWRSIAVGILRQELDSLIRVHYLLDQSDADRSRIIAESVSGMRWPAWDRQMVRAVESQYGWASVVYDFGCSFIHLTRAHDYLVRDPFQALSLDDREIIADFLNRYHRDAPLEPVSTDSAFDDIYPYLSEVLKKISTNLELALQRLQQVVPS
;
A
#
# COMPACT_ATOMS: atom_id res chain seq x y z
N MET A 1 16.89 36.47 7.10
CA MET A 1 16.92 34.99 7.04
C MET A 1 16.08 34.58 5.84
N GLY A 2 16.70 34.09 4.77
CA GLY A 2 15.95 33.53 3.65
C GLY A 2 15.25 32.27 4.12
N VAL A 3 13.94 32.18 3.91
CA VAL A 3 13.22 30.90 4.06
C VAL A 3 13.75 30.03 2.93
N LEU A 4 14.43 28.93 3.26
CA LEU A 4 14.66 27.86 2.30
C LEU A 4 13.29 27.33 1.93
N ILE A 5 12.85 27.60 0.71
CA ILE A 5 11.66 27.00 0.13
C ILE A 5 12.14 25.62 -0.30
N ASP A 6 11.72 24.57 0.42
CA ASP A 6 11.97 23.19 0.00
C ASP A 6 11.34 22.96 -1.39
N GLU A 7 12.06 22.30 -2.28
CA GLU A 7 11.51 21.89 -3.57
C GLU A 7 10.29 20.97 -3.38
N PRO A 8 9.22 21.09 -4.19
CA PRO A 8 7.99 20.32 -4.00
C PRO A 8 8.20 18.80 -3.93
N VAL A 9 9.17 18.27 -4.69
CA VAL A 9 9.51 16.85 -4.67
C VAL A 9 10.08 16.41 -3.32
N ASP A 10 10.91 17.24 -2.69
CA ASP A 10 11.48 16.93 -1.38
C ASP A 10 10.42 16.98 -0.28
N VAL A 11 9.48 17.94 -0.37
CA VAL A 11 8.32 17.99 0.53
C VAL A 11 7.46 16.73 0.38
N PHE A 12 7.13 16.35 -0.86
CA PHE A 12 6.32 15.16 -1.15
C PHE A 12 6.99 13.88 -0.63
N CYS A 13 8.28 13.69 -0.93
CA CYS A 13 9.03 12.52 -0.47
C CYS A 13 9.15 12.48 1.05
N ARG A 14 9.32 13.63 1.71
CA ARG A 14 9.33 13.71 3.18
C ARG A 14 7.97 13.35 3.78
N GLN A 15 6.86 13.82 3.20
CA GLN A 15 5.51 13.46 3.64
C GLN A 15 5.25 11.95 3.51
N ALA A 16 5.62 11.36 2.36
CA ALA A 16 5.46 9.93 2.13
C ALA A 16 6.29 9.08 3.13
N ARG A 17 7.56 9.45 3.36
CA ARG A 17 8.42 8.76 4.34
C ARG A 17 7.86 8.86 5.76
N ARG A 18 7.43 10.04 6.18
CA ARG A 18 6.84 10.24 7.51
C ARG A 18 5.58 9.41 7.71
N ARG A 19 4.71 9.37 6.70
CA ARG A 19 3.51 8.52 6.73
C ARG A 19 3.87 7.03 6.83
N SER A 20 4.87 6.58 6.07
CA SER A 20 5.36 5.19 6.14
C SER A 20 5.91 4.86 7.53
N ASP A 21 6.63 5.79 8.18
CA ASP A 21 7.09 5.63 9.56
C ASP A 21 5.92 5.48 10.53
N GLU A 22 4.89 6.32 10.41
CA GLU A 22 3.67 6.25 11.22
C GLU A 22 2.93 4.93 11.00
N HIS A 23 2.83 4.44 9.77
CA HIS A 23 2.23 3.13 9.46
C HIS A 23 2.99 1.97 10.11
N ARG A 24 4.33 1.99 10.10
CA ARG A 24 5.14 0.95 10.77
C ARG A 24 4.89 0.91 12.27
N GLN A 25 4.82 2.08 12.92
CA GLN A 25 4.53 2.19 14.34
C GLN A 25 3.09 1.72 14.64
N ALA A 26 2.12 2.16 13.84
CA ALA A 26 0.72 1.79 14.01
C ALA A 26 0.47 0.30 13.78
N MET A 27 1.17 -0.33 12.83
CA MET A 27 1.05 -1.76 12.55
C MET A 27 1.49 -2.60 13.73
N ALA A 28 2.60 -2.24 14.39
CA ALA A 28 3.07 -2.94 15.58
C ALA A 28 2.00 -2.95 16.68
N VAL A 29 1.38 -1.79 16.95
CA VAL A 29 0.29 -1.67 17.92
C VAL A 29 -0.95 -2.46 17.48
N ALA A 30 -1.34 -2.37 16.20
CA ALA A 30 -2.50 -3.07 15.69
C ALA A 30 -2.33 -4.58 15.79
N VAL A 31 -1.14 -5.12 15.51
CA VAL A 31 -0.82 -6.53 15.66
C VAL A 31 -0.80 -6.96 17.12
N GLU A 32 -0.17 -6.19 18.01
CA GLU A 32 -0.14 -6.47 19.45
C GLU A 32 -1.54 -6.56 20.05
N ARG A 33 -2.48 -5.73 19.56
CA ARG A 33 -3.85 -5.64 20.05
C ARG A 33 -4.86 -6.49 19.28
N ASP A 34 -4.41 -7.29 18.30
CA ASP A 34 -5.26 -8.07 17.39
C ASP A 34 -6.33 -7.21 16.67
N TRP A 35 -5.99 -5.96 16.33
CA TRP A 35 -6.86 -5.03 15.62
C TRP A 35 -6.81 -5.28 14.10
N ARG A 36 -7.37 -6.41 13.68
CA ARG A 36 -7.16 -6.93 12.32
C ARG A 36 -7.64 -6.01 11.22
N SER A 37 -8.84 -5.44 11.36
CA SER A 37 -9.35 -4.47 10.39
C SER A 37 -8.47 -3.22 10.29
N ILE A 38 -7.88 -2.79 11.40
CA ILE A 38 -6.96 -1.65 11.43
C ILE A 38 -5.65 -2.01 10.74
N ALA A 39 -5.09 -3.19 11.01
CA ALA A 39 -3.87 -3.67 10.35
C ALA A 39 -4.04 -3.75 8.82
N VAL A 40 -5.16 -4.29 8.32
CA VAL A 40 -5.45 -4.31 6.88
C VAL A 40 -5.65 -2.89 6.33
N GLY A 41 -6.30 -2.01 7.09
CA GLY A 41 -6.43 -0.59 6.73
C GLY A 41 -5.08 0.12 6.57
N ILE A 42 -4.11 -0.17 7.44
CA ILE A 42 -2.74 0.35 7.35
C ILE A 42 -2.06 -0.14 6.08
N LEU A 43 -2.16 -1.45 5.77
CA LEU A 43 -1.61 -2.00 4.52
C LEU A 43 -2.15 -1.30 3.28
N ARG A 44 -3.47 -1.05 3.23
CA ARG A 44 -4.08 -0.33 2.12
C ARG A 44 -3.49 1.07 1.99
N GLN A 45 -3.37 1.79 3.10
CA GLN A 45 -2.81 3.14 3.09
C GLN A 45 -1.35 3.20 2.63
N GLU A 46 -0.54 2.21 3.02
CA GLU A 46 0.83 2.09 2.53
C GLU A 46 0.86 1.76 1.03
N LEU A 47 0.01 0.82 0.59
CA LEU A 47 -0.11 0.46 -0.82
C LEU A 47 -0.56 1.65 -1.67
N ASP A 48 -1.52 2.45 -1.21
CA ASP A 48 -1.93 3.70 -1.88
C ASP A 48 -0.74 4.65 -2.07
N SER A 49 0.13 4.78 -1.06
CA SER A 49 1.34 5.61 -1.15
C SER A 49 2.28 5.08 -2.24
N LEU A 50 2.52 3.77 -2.30
CA LEU A 50 3.32 3.14 -3.35
C LEU A 50 2.73 3.38 -4.74
N ILE A 51 1.44 3.13 -4.91
CA ILE A 51 0.72 3.29 -6.18
C ILE A 51 0.81 4.73 -6.69
N ARG A 52 0.66 5.74 -5.80
CA ARG A 52 0.81 7.15 -6.17
C ARG A 52 2.20 7.49 -6.70
N VAL A 53 3.24 6.95 -6.09
CA VAL A 53 4.62 7.19 -6.56
C VAL A 53 4.86 6.54 -7.91
N HIS A 54 4.41 5.29 -8.10
CA HIS A 54 4.51 4.63 -9.41
C HIS A 54 3.71 5.35 -10.50
N TYR A 55 2.52 5.86 -10.16
CA TYR A 55 1.74 6.69 -11.06
C TYR A 55 2.50 7.94 -11.49
N LEU A 56 3.15 8.64 -10.55
CA LEU A 56 4.00 9.81 -10.84
C LEU A 56 5.19 9.47 -11.75
N LEU A 57 5.84 8.33 -11.51
CA LEU A 57 6.97 7.87 -12.33
C LEU A 57 6.58 7.57 -13.78
N ASP A 58 5.31 7.23 -14.03
CA ASP A 58 4.76 6.98 -15.36
C ASP A 58 4.29 8.26 -16.08
N GLN A 59 4.22 9.41 -15.39
CA GLN A 59 3.81 10.67 -15.99
C GLN A 59 4.95 11.34 -16.77
N SER A 60 4.58 12.27 -17.68
CA SER A 60 5.53 13.21 -18.30
C SER A 60 6.21 14.09 -17.23
N ASP A 61 7.41 14.60 -17.49
CA ASP A 61 8.13 15.44 -16.52
C ASP A 61 7.33 16.69 -16.11
N ALA A 62 6.61 17.29 -17.07
CA ALA A 62 5.74 18.44 -16.85
C ALA A 62 4.55 18.09 -15.93
N ASP A 63 3.85 16.99 -16.21
CA ASP A 63 2.72 16.55 -15.39
C ASP A 63 3.19 16.09 -14.01
N ARG A 64 4.27 15.33 -13.93
CA ARG A 64 4.85 14.86 -12.67
C ARG A 64 5.14 16.04 -11.74
N SER A 65 5.84 17.06 -12.24
CA SER A 65 6.19 18.25 -11.47
C SER A 65 4.95 19.03 -11.02
N ARG A 66 3.98 19.20 -11.93
CA ARG A 66 2.71 19.87 -11.63
C ARG A 66 1.91 19.13 -10.56
N ILE A 67 1.75 17.81 -10.68
CA ILE A 67 0.98 16.97 -9.74
C ILE A 67 1.62 16.99 -8.36
N ILE A 68 2.95 16.91 -8.28
CA ILE A 68 3.69 17.00 -7.01
C ILE A 68 3.43 18.36 -6.34
N ALA A 69 3.58 19.47 -7.08
CA ALA A 69 3.35 20.81 -6.55
C ALA A 69 1.90 21.03 -6.08
N GLU A 70 0.92 20.54 -6.85
CA GLU A 70 -0.49 20.55 -6.48
C GLU A 70 -0.74 19.73 -5.20
N SER A 71 -0.16 18.53 -5.10
CA SER A 71 -0.34 17.68 -3.92
C SER A 71 0.18 18.31 -2.63
N VAL A 72 1.40 18.86 -2.65
CA VAL A 72 2.01 19.41 -1.43
C VAL A 72 1.35 20.73 -0.99
N SER A 73 0.65 21.40 -1.91
CA SER A 73 -0.16 22.59 -1.62
C SER A 73 -1.61 22.27 -1.20
N GLY A 74 -1.97 20.99 -1.08
CA GLY A 74 -3.29 20.55 -0.64
C GLY A 74 -4.36 20.53 -1.73
N MET A 75 -3.96 20.67 -3.01
CA MET A 75 -4.89 20.51 -4.12
C MET A 75 -5.26 19.04 -4.29
N ARG A 76 -6.46 18.82 -4.84
CA ARG A 76 -6.98 17.48 -5.09
C ARG A 76 -6.12 16.77 -6.13
N TRP A 77 -5.79 15.51 -5.87
CA TRP A 77 -5.11 14.65 -6.83
C TRP A 77 -5.94 14.50 -8.12
N PRO A 78 -5.33 14.61 -9.32
CA PRO A 78 -6.08 14.68 -10.57
C PRO A 78 -6.60 13.33 -11.08
N ALA A 79 -6.15 12.22 -10.47
CA ALA A 79 -6.58 10.87 -10.81
C ALA A 79 -7.38 10.23 -9.68
N TRP A 80 -8.36 9.41 -10.04
CA TRP A 80 -9.10 8.58 -9.10
C TRP A 80 -8.25 7.37 -8.69
N ASP A 81 -8.38 6.90 -7.44
CA ASP A 81 -7.57 5.78 -6.93
C ASP A 81 -7.60 4.56 -7.85
N ARG A 82 -8.77 4.20 -8.39
CA ARG A 82 -8.92 3.06 -9.31
C ARG A 82 -8.16 3.23 -10.63
N GLN A 83 -8.00 4.46 -11.11
CA GLN A 83 -7.21 4.73 -12.32
C GLN A 83 -5.72 4.52 -12.04
N MET A 84 -5.24 4.96 -10.87
CA MET A 84 -3.85 4.77 -10.47
C MET A 84 -3.52 3.30 -10.23
N VAL A 85 -4.42 2.54 -9.59
CA VAL A 85 -4.27 1.08 -9.42
C VAL A 85 -4.14 0.39 -10.79
N ARG A 86 -5.02 0.71 -11.75
CA ARG A 86 -4.96 0.14 -13.11
C ARG A 86 -3.68 0.51 -13.84
N ALA A 87 -3.15 1.71 -13.64
CA ALA A 87 -1.91 2.16 -14.27
C ALA A 87 -0.70 1.31 -13.83
N VAL A 88 -0.73 0.74 -12.63
CA VAL A 88 0.38 -0.05 -12.07
C VAL A 88 0.11 -1.55 -12.05
N GLU A 89 -1.09 -1.99 -12.45
CA GLU A 89 -1.51 -3.40 -12.48
C GLU A 89 -0.62 -4.25 -13.39
N SER A 90 -0.13 -3.68 -14.50
CA SER A 90 0.83 -4.33 -15.40
C SER A 90 2.20 -4.59 -14.73
N GLN A 91 2.58 -3.80 -13.73
CA GLN A 91 3.81 -3.97 -12.95
C GLN A 91 3.58 -4.90 -11.74
N TYR A 92 2.37 -4.92 -11.20
CA TYR A 92 2.01 -5.66 -10.00
C TYR A 92 0.67 -6.37 -10.18
N GLY A 93 0.67 -7.55 -10.81
CA GLY A 93 -0.55 -8.33 -11.07
C GLY A 93 -1.35 -8.73 -9.82
N TRP A 94 -0.76 -8.64 -8.63
CA TRP A 94 -1.42 -8.88 -7.33
C TRP A 94 -2.00 -7.60 -6.71
N ALA A 95 -1.58 -6.42 -7.16
CA ALA A 95 -1.88 -5.16 -6.47
C ALA A 95 -3.36 -4.80 -6.51
N SER A 96 -4.09 -5.11 -7.60
CA SER A 96 -5.53 -4.87 -7.69
C SER A 96 -6.31 -5.73 -6.70
N VAL A 97 -5.97 -7.02 -6.59
CA VAL A 97 -6.60 -7.95 -5.63
C VAL A 97 -6.31 -7.54 -4.18
N VAL A 98 -5.06 -7.22 -3.84
CA VAL A 98 -4.71 -6.76 -2.48
C VAL A 98 -5.33 -5.41 -2.16
N TYR A 99 -5.42 -4.51 -3.14
CA TYR A 99 -6.11 -3.23 -2.99
C TYR A 99 -7.61 -3.42 -2.72
N ASP A 100 -8.29 -4.28 -3.48
CA ASP A 100 -9.72 -4.54 -3.32
C ASP A 100 -10.02 -5.28 -2.00
N PHE A 101 -9.18 -6.26 -1.63
CA PHE A 101 -9.25 -6.90 -0.31
C PHE A 101 -9.08 -5.87 0.81
N GLY A 102 -8.07 -5.01 0.71
CA GLY A 102 -7.86 -3.92 1.68
C GLY A 102 -9.03 -2.94 1.76
N CYS A 103 -9.65 -2.59 0.62
CA CYS A 103 -10.82 -1.72 0.58
C CYS A 103 -12.03 -2.31 1.32
N SER A 104 -12.15 -3.64 1.38
CA SER A 104 -13.25 -4.29 2.12
C SER A 104 -13.22 -3.99 3.63
N PHE A 105 -12.04 -3.68 4.20
CA PHE A 105 -11.85 -3.31 5.62
C PHE A 105 -11.80 -1.79 5.86
N ILE A 106 -11.86 -0.98 4.80
CA ILE A 106 -11.99 0.49 4.91
C ILE A 106 -13.46 0.88 4.86
N HIS A 107 -14.21 0.27 3.96
CA HIS A 107 -15.65 0.41 3.93
C HIS A 107 -16.27 -0.48 4.98
N LEU A 108 -17.38 -0.05 5.60
CA LEU A 108 -18.15 -0.89 6.52
C LEU A 108 -18.85 -2.03 5.75
N THR A 109 -18.07 -3.04 5.38
CA THR A 109 -18.55 -4.24 4.69
C THR A 109 -18.60 -5.42 5.66
N ARG A 110 -19.01 -6.59 5.14
CA ARG A 110 -18.94 -7.88 5.84
C ARG A 110 -17.56 -8.21 6.41
N ALA A 111 -16.48 -7.62 5.89
CA ALA A 111 -15.13 -7.84 6.42
C ALA A 111 -14.93 -7.26 7.83
N HIS A 112 -15.77 -6.33 8.30
CA HIS A 112 -15.74 -5.87 9.70
C HIS A 112 -16.38 -6.85 10.70
N ASP A 113 -17.09 -7.87 10.21
CA ASP A 113 -17.66 -8.97 11.01
C ASP A 113 -16.70 -10.18 11.03
N TYR A 114 -15.39 -9.91 11.00
CA TYR A 114 -14.34 -10.93 10.83
C TYR A 114 -14.25 -11.94 12.00
N LEU A 115 -14.86 -11.62 13.15
CA LEU A 115 -14.96 -12.53 14.28
C LEU A 115 -16.06 -13.60 14.09
N VAL A 116 -16.97 -13.40 13.14
CA VAL A 116 -18.09 -14.30 12.84
C VAL A 116 -17.94 -14.94 11.47
N ARG A 117 -17.32 -14.23 10.51
CA ARG A 117 -17.15 -14.68 9.12
C ARG A 117 -15.70 -14.53 8.72
N ASP A 118 -15.11 -15.59 8.19
CA ASP A 118 -13.75 -15.52 7.70
C ASP A 118 -13.68 -14.60 6.45
N PRO A 119 -12.96 -13.47 6.52
CA PRO A 119 -12.94 -12.51 5.42
C PRO A 119 -12.10 -12.99 4.23
N PHE A 120 -11.14 -13.90 4.43
CA PHE A 120 -10.37 -14.47 3.35
C PHE A 120 -11.18 -15.53 2.58
N GLN A 121 -11.91 -16.38 3.29
CA GLN A 121 -12.84 -17.36 2.69
C GLN A 121 -14.06 -16.69 2.01
N ALA A 122 -14.34 -15.43 2.30
CA ALA A 122 -15.39 -14.66 1.63
C ALA A 122 -15.02 -14.17 0.22
N LEU A 123 -13.74 -14.30 -0.17
CA LEU A 123 -13.22 -13.98 -1.49
C LEU A 123 -13.55 -15.07 -2.52
N SER A 124 -13.40 -14.74 -3.80
CA SER A 124 -13.48 -15.73 -4.88
C SER A 124 -12.29 -16.72 -4.79
N LEU A 125 -12.40 -17.88 -5.46
CA LEU A 125 -11.27 -18.82 -5.51
C LEU A 125 -10.05 -18.17 -6.18
N ASP A 126 -10.25 -17.51 -7.32
CA ASP A 126 -9.19 -16.83 -8.07
C ASP A 126 -8.47 -15.76 -7.23
N ASP A 127 -9.21 -14.96 -6.46
CA ASP A 127 -8.60 -13.94 -5.58
C ASP A 127 -7.77 -14.59 -4.47
N ARG A 128 -8.26 -15.70 -3.89
CA ARG A 128 -7.52 -16.46 -2.88
C ARG A 128 -6.25 -17.09 -3.45
N GLU A 129 -6.30 -17.61 -4.68
CA GLU A 129 -5.13 -18.15 -5.38
C GLU A 129 -4.07 -17.07 -5.59
N ILE A 130 -4.48 -15.87 -6.04
CA ILE A 130 -3.57 -14.74 -6.26
C ILE A 130 -2.91 -14.30 -4.95
N ILE A 131 -3.69 -14.18 -3.87
CA ILE A 131 -3.16 -13.79 -2.55
C ILE A 131 -2.21 -14.88 -2.01
N ALA A 132 -2.61 -16.15 -2.08
CA ALA A 132 -1.79 -17.27 -1.61
C ALA A 132 -0.46 -17.36 -2.39
N ASP A 133 -0.50 -17.27 -3.72
CA ASP A 133 0.70 -17.27 -4.56
C ASP A 133 1.60 -16.07 -4.24
N PHE A 134 1.03 -14.87 -4.05
CA PHE A 134 1.79 -13.70 -3.63
C PHE A 134 2.49 -13.91 -2.29
N LEU A 135 1.76 -14.34 -1.26
CA LEU A 135 2.30 -14.54 0.08
C LEU A 135 3.41 -15.60 0.07
N ASN A 136 3.15 -16.75 -0.54
CA ASN A 136 4.11 -17.83 -0.62
C ASN A 136 5.34 -17.47 -1.46
N ARG A 137 5.18 -16.69 -2.55
CA ARG A 137 6.30 -16.32 -3.42
C ARG A 137 7.22 -15.28 -2.79
N TYR A 138 6.63 -14.23 -2.20
CA TYR A 138 7.39 -13.07 -1.74
C TYR A 138 7.77 -13.11 -0.26
N HIS A 139 7.18 -14.03 0.50
CA HIS A 139 7.43 -14.18 1.94
C HIS A 139 7.83 -15.61 2.34
N ARG A 140 8.36 -16.40 1.41
CA ARG A 140 8.81 -17.79 1.64
C ARG A 140 9.84 -17.97 2.76
N ASP A 141 10.63 -16.92 3.03
CA ASP A 141 11.70 -16.95 4.03
C ASP A 141 11.22 -16.45 5.40
N ALA A 142 9.96 -16.01 5.51
CA ALA A 142 9.35 -15.70 6.78
C ALA A 142 9.09 -17.01 7.55
N PRO A 143 9.23 -17.04 8.89
CA PRO A 143 8.95 -18.22 9.71
C PRO A 143 7.43 -18.40 9.90
N LEU A 144 6.69 -18.48 8.79
CA LEU A 144 5.22 -18.57 8.73
C LEU A 144 4.82 -19.77 7.86
N GLU A 145 3.69 -20.38 8.20
CA GLU A 145 3.14 -21.52 7.45
C GLU A 145 2.65 -21.09 6.06
N PRO A 146 2.93 -21.86 4.99
CA PRO A 146 2.45 -21.55 3.65
C PRO A 146 0.94 -21.41 3.59
N VAL A 147 0.48 -20.42 2.83
CA VAL A 147 -0.94 -20.12 2.64
C VAL A 147 -1.50 -20.95 1.49
N SER A 148 -2.72 -21.44 1.61
CA SER A 148 -3.47 -22.05 0.51
C SER A 148 -4.82 -21.34 0.31
N THR A 149 -5.57 -21.75 -0.70
CA THR A 149 -6.95 -21.28 -0.91
C THR A 149 -7.89 -21.67 0.23
N ASP A 150 -7.54 -22.70 1.01
CA ASP A 150 -8.34 -23.21 2.13
C ASP A 150 -7.93 -22.61 3.48
N SER A 151 -6.84 -21.80 3.52
CA SER A 151 -6.39 -21.11 4.72
C SER A 151 -7.48 -20.20 5.31
N ALA A 152 -7.48 -20.01 6.61
CA ALA A 152 -8.29 -19.02 7.29
C ALA A 152 -7.58 -17.65 7.27
N PHE A 153 -8.32 -16.57 7.55
CA PHE A 153 -7.72 -15.26 7.75
C PHE A 153 -6.75 -15.23 8.93
N ASP A 154 -6.91 -16.12 9.91
CA ASP A 154 -5.94 -16.37 10.98
C ASP A 154 -4.56 -16.78 10.45
N ASP A 155 -4.50 -17.53 9.35
CA ASP A 155 -3.24 -17.95 8.73
C ASP A 155 -2.62 -16.81 7.91
N ILE A 156 -3.45 -15.89 7.39
CA ILE A 156 -3.01 -14.72 6.62
C ILE A 156 -2.51 -13.59 7.54
N TYR A 157 -3.15 -13.41 8.69
CA TYR A 157 -2.93 -12.28 9.58
C TYR A 157 -1.45 -12.10 10.02
N PRO A 158 -0.70 -13.16 10.34
CA PRO A 158 0.73 -13.05 10.64
C PRO A 158 1.57 -12.43 9.52
N TYR A 159 1.15 -12.55 8.26
CA TYR A 159 1.87 -11.99 7.12
C TYR A 159 1.76 -10.47 7.01
N LEU A 160 0.77 -9.81 7.65
CA LEU A 160 0.50 -8.39 7.40
C LEU A 160 1.72 -7.50 7.71
N SER A 161 2.50 -7.81 8.76
CA SER A 161 3.73 -7.08 9.07
C SER A 161 4.80 -7.23 7.99
N GLU A 162 4.97 -8.43 7.44
CA GLU A 162 5.94 -8.70 6.38
C GLU A 162 5.50 -8.06 5.06
N VAL A 163 4.21 -8.09 4.75
CA VAL A 163 3.64 -7.41 3.59
C VAL A 163 3.86 -5.90 3.71
N LEU A 164 3.61 -5.30 4.88
CA LEU A 164 3.87 -3.88 5.11
C LEU A 164 5.34 -3.55 4.82
N LYS A 165 6.26 -4.32 5.40
CA LYS A 165 7.70 -4.15 5.19
C LYS A 165 8.08 -4.22 3.71
N LYS A 166 7.49 -5.16 2.95
CA LYS A 166 7.72 -5.29 1.51
C LYS A 166 7.23 -4.05 0.75
N ILE A 167 6.03 -3.56 1.05
CA ILE A 167 5.47 -2.36 0.42
C ILE A 167 6.31 -1.13 0.78
N SER A 168 6.66 -0.92 2.05
CA SER A 168 7.49 0.20 2.50
C SER A 168 8.88 0.19 1.86
N THR A 169 9.48 -0.99 1.68
CA THR A 169 10.77 -1.12 0.98
C THR A 169 10.66 -0.70 -0.48
N ASN A 170 9.61 -1.16 -1.17
CA ASN A 170 9.36 -0.76 -2.56
C ASN A 170 9.04 0.74 -2.66
N LEU A 171 8.31 1.30 -1.69
CA LEU A 171 7.98 2.72 -1.63
C LEU A 171 9.25 3.56 -1.51
N GLU A 172 10.18 3.21 -0.60
CA GLU A 172 11.44 3.96 -0.47
C GLU A 172 12.27 3.91 -1.75
N LEU A 173 12.36 2.76 -2.43
CA LEU A 173 13.05 2.66 -3.72
C LEU A 173 12.38 3.53 -4.79
N ALA A 174 11.04 3.57 -4.82
CA ALA A 174 10.30 4.39 -5.76
C ALA A 174 10.46 5.89 -5.47
N LEU A 175 10.49 6.29 -4.19
CA LEU A 175 10.75 7.68 -3.78
C LEU A 175 12.15 8.13 -4.15
N GLN A 176 13.17 7.29 -3.96
CA GLN A 176 14.53 7.59 -4.39
C GLN A 176 14.62 7.81 -5.90
N ARG A 177 13.93 6.97 -6.69
CA ARG A 177 13.83 7.18 -8.15
C ARG A 177 13.11 8.48 -8.48
N LEU A 178 12.02 8.80 -7.78
CA LEU A 178 11.26 10.03 -8.00
C LEU A 178 12.14 11.29 -7.81
N GLN A 179 12.94 11.32 -6.75
CA GLN A 179 13.89 12.41 -6.49
C GLN A 179 15.01 12.52 -7.53
N GLN A 180 15.36 11.43 -8.22
CA GLN A 180 16.37 11.45 -9.29
C GLN A 180 15.81 12.00 -10.62
N VAL A 181 14.52 11.79 -10.89
CA VAL A 181 13.89 12.16 -12.18
C VAL A 181 13.17 13.51 -12.14
N VAL A 182 13.06 14.14 -10.98
CA VAL A 182 12.57 15.52 -10.83
C VAL A 182 13.76 16.37 -10.41
N PRO A 183 14.31 17.22 -11.29
CA PRO A 183 15.40 18.10 -10.92
C PRO A 183 14.94 19.07 -9.83
N SER A 184 15.71 19.13 -8.75
CA SER A 184 15.67 20.20 -7.75
C SER A 184 16.37 21.46 -8.26
#